data_AF-A0A7H9BKI1-F1
#
_entry.id   AF-A0A7H9BKI1-F1
#
_cell.length_a   1.000
_cell.length_b   1.000
_cell.length_c   1.000
_cell.angle_alpha   90.00
_cell.angle_beta   90.00
_cell.angle_gamma   90.00
#
_symmetry.space_group_name_H-M   'P 1'
#
loop_
_entity.id
_entity.type
_entity.pdbx_description
1 polymer ?
#
loop_
_entity_poly.entity_id
_entity_poly.type
_entity_poly.pdbx_seq_one_letter_code
_entity_poly.pdbx_strand_id
1 'polypeptide(L)'
;MAFRLLLLAFIAALIYRYLKSRRQQEQFYYLNHYQFPSGIRRRLALKYPELNDEQWALVAKAMRQYFRLHRYSKRATLAMPSRIVDDFWHEFILHTAVYQEFCQKALGRFIHHTPAESTVESKSVRRAWDLACRDEGLRAGQIDRLPLLFAIDSQLQIPEGFLYSATAFQNQNKDSSSCSGGSCGSGADCNSSDCGDSGSSCGSGCGGGGD
;
A
#
# COMPACT_ATOMS: atom_id res chain seq x y z
N MET A 1 44.21 19.44 8.94
CA MET A 1 43.02 19.19 9.78
C MET A 1 41.79 18.83 8.95
N ALA A 2 41.35 19.67 7.99
CA ALA A 2 40.14 19.45 7.20
C ALA A 2 40.09 18.10 6.44
N PHE A 3 41.18 17.69 5.78
CA PHE A 3 41.23 16.42 5.04
C PHE A 3 40.98 15.17 5.93
N ARG A 4 41.50 15.17 7.16
CA ARG A 4 41.29 14.06 8.12
C ARG A 4 39.83 14.00 8.58
N LEU A 5 39.19 15.16 8.80
CA LEU A 5 37.78 15.23 9.15
C LEU A 5 36.88 14.76 8.00
N LEU A 6 37.20 15.13 6.75
CA LEU A 6 36.48 14.66 5.57
C LEU A 6 36.62 13.14 5.38
N LEU A 7 37.82 12.59 5.58
CA LEU A 7 38.06 11.15 5.50
C LEU A 7 37.27 10.38 6.56
N LEU A 8 37.26 10.85 7.81
CA LEU A 8 36.48 10.23 8.89
C LEU A 8 34.97 10.27 8.61
N ALA A 9 34.45 11.40 8.11
CA ALA A 9 33.04 11.52 7.72
C ALA A 9 32.67 10.58 6.57
N PHE A 10 33.56 10.42 5.59
CA PHE A 10 33.36 9.49 4.46
C PHE A 10 33.34 8.04 4.94
N ILE A 11 34.28 7.62 5.79
CA ILE A 11 34.31 6.27 6.37
C ILE A 11 33.05 6.02 7.21
N ALA A 12 32.65 6.97 8.06
CA ALA A 12 31.41 6.86 8.84
C ALA A 12 30.16 6.70 7.95
N ALA A 13 30.09 7.43 6.83
CA ALA A 13 29.01 7.29 5.86
C ALA A 13 29.01 5.91 5.20
N LEU A 14 30.18 5.35 4.85
CA LEU A 14 30.29 3.99 4.32
C LEU A 14 29.84 2.93 5.33
N ILE A 15 30.30 3.03 6.58
CA ILE A 15 29.90 2.13 7.67
C ILE A 15 28.38 2.20 7.90
N TYR A 16 27.83 3.42 7.97
CA TYR A 16 26.38 3.61 8.11
C TYR A 16 25.60 2.96 6.96
N ARG A 17 26.04 3.15 5.71
CA ARG A 17 25.40 2.53 4.53
C ARG A 17 25.48 1.00 4.58
N TYR A 18 26.62 0.45 4.99
CA TYR A 18 26.80 -1.00 5.16
C TYR A 18 25.87 -1.58 6.22
N LEU A 19 25.87 -0.99 7.44
CA LEU A 19 25.01 -1.43 8.53
C LEU A 19 23.52 -1.31 8.18
N LYS A 20 23.13 -0.23 7.50
CA LYS A 20 21.76 -0.03 7.00
C LYS A 20 21.38 -1.08 5.97
N SER A 21 22.26 -1.39 5.02
CA SER A 21 22.03 -2.40 3.99
C SER A 21 21.89 -3.80 4.59
N ARG A 22 22.80 -4.17 5.50
CA ARG A 22 22.73 -5.44 6.24
C ARG A 22 21.43 -5.58 7.02
N ARG A 23 21.03 -4.55 7.77
CA ARG A 23 19.74 -4.54 8.49
C ARG A 23 18.57 -4.72 7.53
N GLN A 24 18.58 -4.08 6.35
CA GLN A 24 17.52 -4.23 5.35
C GLN A 24 17.44 -5.66 4.79
N GLN A 25 18.58 -6.32 4.60
CA GLN A 25 18.65 -7.72 4.17
C GLN A 25 18.13 -8.67 5.25
N GLU A 26 18.56 -8.50 6.51
CA GLU A 26 18.09 -9.31 7.64
C GLU A 26 16.57 -9.19 7.82
N GLN A 27 16.04 -7.96 7.76
CA GLN A 27 14.60 -7.71 7.78
C GLN A 27 13.85 -8.38 6.61
N PHE A 28 14.44 -8.39 5.41
CA PHE A 28 13.86 -9.04 4.23
C PHE A 28 13.83 -10.55 4.36
N TYR A 29 14.95 -11.13 4.82
CA TYR A 29 15.06 -12.54 5.10
C TYR A 29 14.05 -12.97 6.17
N TYR A 30 13.99 -12.25 7.30
CA TYR A 30 13.06 -12.49 8.38
C TYR A 30 11.60 -12.47 7.89
N LEU A 31 11.21 -11.42 7.15
CA LEU A 31 9.85 -11.28 6.63
C LEU A 31 9.44 -12.43 5.69
N ASN A 32 10.34 -12.85 4.78
CA ASN A 32 10.02 -13.87 3.79
C ASN A 32 9.91 -15.28 4.39
N HIS A 33 10.64 -15.56 5.47
CA HIS A 33 10.63 -16.85 6.16
C HIS A 33 9.78 -16.85 7.43
N TYR A 34 9.07 -15.74 7.71
CA TYR A 34 8.24 -15.64 8.90
C TYR A 34 7.10 -16.65 8.88
N GLN A 35 7.00 -17.40 9.98
CA GLN A 35 5.91 -18.33 10.24
C GLN A 35 4.86 -17.64 11.10
N PHE A 36 3.66 -17.51 10.57
CA PHE A 36 2.55 -16.94 11.33
C PHE A 36 2.08 -17.91 12.43
N PRO A 37 1.60 -17.40 13.57
CA PRO A 37 0.98 -18.22 14.60
C PRO A 37 -0.13 -19.11 14.03
N SER A 38 -0.10 -20.40 14.36
CA SER A 38 -1.10 -21.39 13.90
C SER A 38 -2.53 -21.08 14.38
N GLY A 39 -2.65 -20.33 15.48
CA GLY A 39 -3.93 -19.86 16.02
C GLY A 39 -4.75 -18.99 15.06
N ILE A 40 -4.09 -18.23 14.18
CA ILE A 40 -4.75 -17.37 13.19
C ILE A 40 -5.59 -18.22 12.24
N ARG A 41 -4.95 -19.25 11.63
CA ARG A 41 -5.62 -20.19 10.74
C ARG A 41 -6.76 -20.89 11.46
N ARG A 42 -6.54 -21.35 12.69
CA ARG A 42 -7.57 -22.07 13.46
C ARG A 42 -8.84 -21.23 13.65
N ARG A 43 -8.72 -19.92 13.91
CA ARG A 43 -9.88 -19.04 14.05
C ARG A 43 -10.54 -18.72 12.71
N LEU A 44 -9.76 -18.42 11.69
CA LEU A 44 -10.32 -18.11 10.37
C LEU A 44 -10.94 -19.31 9.66
N ALA A 45 -10.48 -20.52 9.95
CA ALA A 45 -11.09 -21.75 9.42
C ALA A 45 -12.55 -21.92 9.87
N LEU A 46 -13.00 -21.24 10.93
CA LEU A 46 -14.42 -21.21 11.32
C LEU A 46 -15.25 -20.32 10.36
N LYS A 47 -14.65 -19.25 9.83
CA LYS A 47 -15.28 -18.32 8.88
C LYS A 47 -15.18 -18.84 7.44
N TYR A 48 -14.08 -19.50 7.10
CA TYR A 48 -13.77 -20.03 5.78
C TYR A 48 -13.46 -21.54 5.86
N PRO A 49 -14.47 -22.38 6.12
CA PRO A 49 -14.28 -23.82 6.30
C PRO A 49 -13.88 -24.55 5.01
N GLU A 50 -14.21 -23.98 3.84
CA GLU A 50 -13.92 -24.52 2.52
C GLU A 50 -12.42 -24.47 2.16
N LEU A 51 -11.61 -23.70 2.90
CA LEU A 51 -10.20 -23.48 2.55
C LEU A 51 -9.28 -24.60 3.02
N ASN A 52 -8.56 -25.20 2.08
CA ASN A 52 -7.56 -26.23 2.33
C ASN A 52 -6.18 -25.66 2.75
N ASP A 53 -5.27 -26.55 3.14
CA ASP A 53 -3.93 -26.20 3.62
C ASP A 53 -3.09 -25.41 2.60
N GLU A 54 -3.20 -25.74 1.32
CA GLU A 54 -2.47 -25.04 0.25
C GLU A 54 -2.99 -23.62 0.06
N GLN A 55 -4.31 -23.43 0.13
CA GLN A 55 -4.94 -22.12 0.06
C GLN A 55 -4.57 -21.26 1.28
N TRP A 56 -4.49 -21.84 2.48
CA TRP A 56 -3.97 -21.12 3.65
C TRP A 56 -2.50 -20.72 3.51
N ALA A 57 -1.67 -21.59 2.91
CA ALA A 57 -0.29 -21.24 2.60
C ALA A 57 -0.21 -20.08 1.58
N LEU A 58 -1.15 -20.04 0.62
CA LEU A 58 -1.29 -18.94 -0.33
C LEU A 58 -1.71 -17.63 0.33
N VAL A 59 -2.68 -17.66 1.26
CA VAL A 59 -3.09 -16.50 2.07
C VAL A 59 -1.90 -15.98 2.89
N ALA A 60 -1.16 -16.85 3.56
CA ALA A 60 0.05 -16.46 4.29
C ALA A 60 1.11 -15.85 3.36
N LYS A 61 1.24 -16.34 2.12
CA LYS A 61 2.13 -15.77 1.11
C LYS A 61 1.69 -14.37 0.68
N ALA A 62 0.40 -14.16 0.45
CA ALA A 62 -0.17 -12.84 0.15
C ALA A 62 0.01 -11.86 1.33
N MET A 63 -0.18 -12.31 2.57
CA MET A 63 0.08 -11.49 3.76
C MET A 63 1.54 -11.04 3.84
N ARG A 64 2.51 -11.94 3.59
CA ARG A 64 3.94 -11.58 3.50
C ARG A 64 4.20 -10.57 2.38
N GLN A 65 3.55 -10.74 1.22
CA GLN A 65 3.63 -9.77 0.12
C GLN A 65 3.16 -8.39 0.57
N TYR A 66 2.00 -8.29 1.19
CA TYR A 66 1.47 -7.01 1.69
C TYR A 66 2.45 -6.31 2.64
N PHE A 67 3.05 -7.05 3.57
CA PHE A 67 4.09 -6.50 4.45
C PHE A 67 5.37 -6.09 3.71
N ARG A 68 5.75 -6.76 2.62
CA ARG A 68 6.85 -6.28 1.75
C ARG A 68 6.49 -4.93 1.12
N LEU A 69 5.24 -4.75 0.67
CA LEU A 69 4.80 -3.48 0.08
C LEU A 69 4.94 -2.32 1.08
N HIS A 70 4.60 -2.54 2.35
CA HIS A 70 4.80 -1.57 3.45
C HIS A 70 6.26 -1.15 3.67
N ARG A 71 7.22 -2.02 3.32
CA ARG A 71 8.65 -1.68 3.33
C ARG A 71 9.02 -0.83 2.13
N TYR A 72 8.50 -1.15 0.95
CA TYR A 72 8.78 -0.39 -0.28
C TYR A 72 8.13 1.00 -0.28
N SER A 73 6.96 1.16 0.35
CA SER A 73 6.19 2.42 0.33
C SER A 73 6.80 3.55 1.17
N LYS A 74 7.84 3.28 1.98
CA LYS A 74 8.53 4.29 2.83
C LYS A 74 7.59 5.20 3.63
N ARG A 75 6.52 4.64 4.22
CA ARG A 75 5.46 5.31 5.01
C ARG A 75 4.30 5.92 4.20
N ALA A 76 4.28 5.80 2.89
CA ALA A 76 3.08 6.13 2.14
C ALA A 76 1.93 5.17 2.50
N THR A 77 0.70 5.69 2.50
CA THR A 77 -0.52 4.91 2.71
C THR A 77 -0.67 3.85 1.62
N LEU A 78 -1.09 2.65 2.04
CA LEU A 78 -1.39 1.51 1.17
C LEU A 78 -2.76 0.97 1.54
N ALA A 79 -3.62 0.83 0.55
CA ALA A 79 -4.88 0.11 0.73
C ALA A 79 -4.62 -1.38 0.96
N MET A 80 -5.51 -2.04 1.68
CA MET A 80 -5.59 -3.51 1.68
C MET A 80 -6.55 -3.94 0.56
N PRO A 81 -6.06 -4.56 -0.55
CA PRO A 81 -6.90 -4.90 -1.69
C PRO A 81 -7.42 -6.35 -1.63
N SER A 82 -7.51 -6.95 -0.44
CA SER A 82 -8.00 -8.33 -0.28
C SER A 82 -8.69 -8.49 1.06
N ARG A 83 -9.92 -9.02 1.05
CA ARG A 83 -10.74 -9.30 2.24
C ARG A 83 -10.15 -10.43 3.07
N ILE A 84 -9.74 -11.55 2.46
CA ILE A 84 -9.17 -12.67 3.22
C ILE A 84 -7.83 -12.30 3.85
N VAL A 85 -7.03 -11.46 3.19
CA VAL A 85 -5.77 -10.97 3.76
C VAL A 85 -6.01 -9.91 4.84
N ASP A 86 -7.07 -9.09 4.71
CA ASP A 86 -7.51 -8.17 5.75
C ASP A 86 -7.92 -8.93 7.03
N ASP A 87 -8.76 -9.95 6.90
CA ASP A 87 -9.18 -10.83 8.00
C ASP A 87 -7.98 -11.55 8.65
N PHE A 88 -7.05 -12.03 7.83
CA PHE A 88 -5.80 -12.62 8.31
C PHE A 88 -4.98 -11.65 9.13
N TRP A 89 -4.84 -10.41 8.65
CA TRP A 89 -4.11 -9.38 9.37
C TRP A 89 -4.83 -9.01 10.68
N HIS A 90 -6.16 -8.89 10.64
CA HIS A 90 -6.98 -8.62 11.81
C HIS A 90 -6.72 -9.64 12.93
N GLU A 91 -6.77 -10.92 12.60
CA GLU A 91 -6.46 -12.00 13.54
C GLU A 91 -5.01 -11.96 14.03
N PHE A 92 -4.06 -11.60 13.15
CA PHE A 92 -2.66 -11.50 13.55
C PHE A 92 -2.42 -10.41 14.60
N ILE A 93 -3.10 -9.27 14.51
CA ILE A 93 -2.94 -8.14 15.45
C ILE A 93 -3.38 -8.50 16.86
N LEU A 94 -4.33 -9.44 17.00
CA LEU A 94 -4.78 -9.94 18.30
C LEU A 94 -3.69 -10.70 19.04
N HIS A 95 -2.66 -11.20 18.34
CA HIS A 95 -1.43 -11.70 18.95
C HIS A 95 -0.46 -10.53 19.25
N THR A 96 -0.89 -9.58 20.09
CA THR A 96 -0.27 -8.25 20.24
C THR A 96 1.24 -8.25 20.44
N ALA A 97 1.77 -9.07 21.38
CA ALA A 97 3.21 -9.16 21.63
C ALA A 97 3.99 -9.69 20.40
N VAL A 98 3.46 -10.75 19.77
CA VAL A 98 4.05 -11.38 18.58
C VAL A 98 3.98 -10.44 17.38
N TYR A 99 2.87 -9.73 17.22
CA TYR A 99 2.67 -8.74 16.17
C TYR A 99 3.62 -7.54 16.32
N GLN A 100 3.80 -7.03 17.54
CA GLN A 100 4.74 -5.95 17.84
C GLN A 100 6.19 -6.37 17.53
N GLU A 101 6.59 -7.56 17.98
CA GLU A 101 7.92 -8.11 17.70
C GLU A 101 8.13 -8.28 16.19
N PHE A 102 7.15 -8.86 15.49
CA PHE A 102 7.18 -8.99 14.03
C PHE A 102 7.36 -7.65 13.35
N CYS A 103 6.58 -6.64 13.71
CA CYS A 103 6.69 -5.30 13.12
C CYS A 103 8.09 -4.71 13.31
N GLN A 104 8.66 -4.85 14.50
CA GLN A 104 10.01 -4.34 14.78
C GLN A 104 11.09 -5.09 13.99
N LYS A 105 11.01 -6.42 13.93
CA LYS A 105 12.01 -7.28 13.26
C LYS A 105 11.88 -7.29 11.74
N ALA A 106 10.67 -7.27 11.19
CA ALA A 106 10.42 -7.35 9.75
C ALA A 106 10.39 -5.97 9.09
N LEU A 107 9.82 -4.97 9.76
CA LEU A 107 9.46 -3.68 9.16
C LEU A 107 10.23 -2.50 9.77
N GLY A 108 10.81 -2.69 10.97
CA GLY A 108 11.55 -1.66 11.70
C GLY A 108 10.65 -0.56 12.29
N ARG A 109 9.34 -0.74 12.27
CA ARG A 109 8.31 0.15 12.81
C ARG A 109 7.02 -0.63 13.01
N PHE A 110 6.19 -0.16 13.94
CA PHE A 110 4.82 -0.65 14.06
C PHE A 110 3.98 -0.24 12.85
N ILE A 111 3.15 -1.15 12.34
CA ILE A 111 2.16 -0.85 11.30
C ILE A 111 0.79 -0.89 11.96
N HIS A 112 0.10 0.24 11.93
CA HIS A 112 -1.30 0.28 12.33
C HIS A 112 -2.15 -0.32 11.21
N HIS A 113 -3.11 -1.15 11.62
CA HIS A 113 -4.10 -1.67 10.71
C HIS A 113 -5.18 -0.64 10.47
N THR A 114 -5.55 -0.52 9.21
CA THR A 114 -6.63 0.35 8.74
C THR A 114 -7.48 -0.56 7.86
N PRO A 115 -8.70 -0.93 8.30
CA PRO A 115 -9.51 -1.94 7.62
C PRO A 115 -9.67 -1.64 6.13
N ALA A 116 -9.80 -2.68 5.30
CA ALA A 116 -9.88 -2.52 3.85
C ALA A 116 -10.98 -1.51 3.41
N GLU A 117 -12.15 -1.57 4.05
CA GLU A 117 -13.31 -0.70 3.83
C GLU A 117 -13.01 0.80 4.05
N SER A 118 -11.99 1.12 4.86
CA SER A 118 -11.61 2.49 5.20
C SER A 118 -10.44 3.04 4.37
N THR A 119 -9.83 2.24 3.48
CA THR A 119 -8.63 2.63 2.73
C THR A 119 -8.82 2.75 1.22
N VAL A 120 -10.06 2.86 0.74
CA VAL A 120 -10.46 2.84 -0.69
C VAL A 120 -10.18 4.16 -1.42
N GLU A 121 -9.07 4.84 -1.10
CA GLU A 121 -8.61 5.96 -1.91
C GLU A 121 -7.95 5.44 -3.20
N SER A 122 -8.32 6.00 -4.35
CA SER A 122 -7.76 5.59 -5.66
C SER A 122 -6.23 5.58 -5.68
N LYS A 123 -5.58 6.55 -5.00
CA LYS A 123 -4.12 6.67 -4.91
C LYS A 123 -3.47 5.57 -4.08
N SER A 124 -4.06 5.15 -2.97
CA SER A 124 -3.49 4.12 -2.09
C SER A 124 -3.62 2.73 -2.70
N VAL A 125 -4.75 2.45 -3.37
CA VAL A 125 -4.98 1.23 -4.17
C VAL A 125 -4.01 1.18 -5.34
N ARG A 126 -3.86 2.28 -6.09
CA ARG A 126 -2.92 2.34 -7.22
C ARG A 126 -1.48 2.09 -6.79
N ARG A 127 -1.06 2.68 -5.66
CA ARG A 127 0.28 2.44 -5.11
C ARG A 127 0.47 0.98 -4.70
N ALA A 128 -0.52 0.37 -4.05
CA ALA A 128 -0.48 -1.05 -3.71
C ALA A 128 -0.36 -1.91 -4.97
N TRP A 129 -1.07 -1.57 -6.04
CA TRP A 129 -1.00 -2.24 -7.34
C TRP A 129 0.42 -2.16 -7.94
N ASP A 130 0.98 -0.96 -8.07
CA ASP A 130 2.30 -0.77 -8.69
C ASP A 130 3.40 -1.49 -7.89
N LEU A 131 3.32 -1.44 -6.56
CA LEU A 131 4.26 -2.16 -5.69
C LEU A 131 4.08 -3.68 -5.76
N ALA A 132 2.84 -4.18 -5.83
CA ALA A 132 2.58 -5.61 -5.98
C ALA A 132 3.10 -6.15 -7.33
N CYS A 133 2.86 -5.41 -8.41
CA CYS A 133 3.43 -5.74 -9.73
C CYS A 133 4.95 -5.80 -9.66
N ARG A 134 5.60 -4.79 -9.04
CA ARG A 134 7.05 -4.75 -8.88
C ARG A 134 7.59 -5.91 -8.02
N ASP A 135 6.88 -6.28 -6.96
CA ASP A 135 7.27 -7.39 -6.07
C ASP A 135 7.24 -8.75 -6.79
N GLU A 136 6.31 -8.91 -7.74
CA GLU A 136 6.20 -10.11 -8.59
C GLU A 136 7.01 -10.04 -9.89
N GLY A 137 7.70 -8.93 -10.15
CA GLY A 137 8.45 -8.74 -11.39
C GLY A 137 7.57 -8.52 -12.64
N LEU A 138 6.30 -8.17 -12.46
CA LEU A 138 5.36 -7.87 -13.53
C LEU A 138 5.63 -6.47 -14.10
N ARG A 139 5.65 -6.34 -15.43
CA ARG A 139 5.83 -5.05 -16.11
C ARG A 139 4.48 -4.35 -16.28
N ALA A 140 4.41 -3.07 -15.90
CA ALA A 140 3.18 -2.25 -15.84
C ALA A 140 2.48 -1.96 -17.19
N GLY A 141 2.87 -2.61 -18.28
CA GLY A 141 2.28 -2.44 -19.62
C GLY A 141 1.85 -3.73 -20.31
N GLN A 142 2.16 -4.90 -19.74
CA GLN A 142 1.77 -6.21 -20.27
C GLN A 142 1.35 -7.09 -19.09
N ILE A 143 0.17 -6.79 -18.56
CA ILE A 143 -0.36 -7.50 -17.40
C ILE A 143 -1.34 -8.55 -17.91
N ASP A 144 -0.82 -9.74 -18.23
CA ASP A 144 -1.62 -10.91 -18.59
C ASP A 144 -2.32 -11.53 -17.38
N ARG A 145 -1.86 -11.20 -16.16
CA ARG A 145 -2.39 -11.71 -14.88
C ARG A 145 -2.32 -10.68 -13.76
N LEU A 146 -3.31 -10.71 -12.87
CA LEU A 146 -3.35 -9.90 -11.66
C LEU A 146 -2.22 -10.31 -10.68
N PRO A 147 -1.61 -9.36 -9.95
CA PRO A 147 -0.75 -9.68 -8.80
C PRO A 147 -1.52 -10.50 -7.77
N LEU A 148 -0.83 -11.43 -7.09
CA LEU A 148 -1.39 -12.35 -6.09
C LEU A 148 -2.30 -11.65 -5.09
N LEU A 149 -1.84 -10.55 -4.49
CA LEU A 149 -2.61 -9.82 -3.48
C LEU A 149 -3.97 -9.31 -3.99
N PHE A 150 -4.08 -8.98 -5.28
CA PHE A 150 -5.32 -8.53 -5.92
C PHE A 150 -6.15 -9.69 -6.48
N ALA A 151 -5.50 -10.81 -6.79
CA ALA A 151 -6.14 -11.97 -7.38
C ALA A 151 -6.76 -12.90 -6.32
N ILE A 152 -6.20 -12.94 -5.12
CA ILE A 152 -6.45 -14.02 -4.14
C ILE A 152 -7.92 -14.16 -3.74
N ASP A 153 -8.64 -13.04 -3.56
CA ASP A 153 -10.07 -13.07 -3.21
C ASP A 153 -10.90 -13.78 -4.29
N SER A 154 -10.66 -13.42 -5.56
CA SER A 154 -11.33 -14.04 -6.70
C SER A 154 -10.90 -15.50 -6.92
N GLN A 155 -9.62 -15.83 -6.67
CA GLN A 155 -9.09 -17.18 -6.83
C GLN A 155 -9.62 -18.16 -5.78
N LEU A 156 -9.85 -17.68 -4.56
CA LEU A 156 -10.36 -18.49 -3.45
C LEU A 156 -11.88 -18.38 -3.28
N GLN A 157 -12.56 -17.66 -4.19
CA GLN A 157 -14.01 -17.44 -4.17
C GLN A 157 -14.52 -16.91 -2.81
N ILE A 158 -13.79 -15.94 -2.24
CA ILE A 158 -14.10 -15.39 -0.91
C ILE A 158 -15.41 -14.59 -0.97
N PRO A 159 -16.38 -14.88 -0.09
CA PRO A 159 -17.59 -14.06 0.07
C PRO A 159 -17.25 -12.59 0.35
N GLU A 160 -17.89 -11.67 -0.37
CA GLU A 160 -17.62 -10.22 -0.29
C GLU A 160 -16.16 -9.83 -0.58
N GLY A 161 -15.44 -10.69 -1.32
CA GLY A 161 -14.08 -10.40 -1.76
C GLY A 161 -14.03 -9.26 -2.78
N PHE A 162 -12.87 -8.62 -2.89
CA PHE A 162 -12.66 -7.58 -3.88
C PHE A 162 -12.42 -8.19 -5.26
N LEU A 163 -13.12 -7.66 -6.27
CA LEU A 163 -12.98 -8.06 -7.67
C LEU A 163 -12.25 -6.97 -8.44
N TYR A 164 -11.08 -7.32 -8.98
CA TYR A 164 -10.25 -6.41 -9.77
C TYR A 164 -10.11 -6.88 -11.20
N SER A 165 -10.01 -5.92 -12.12
CA SER A 165 -9.67 -6.13 -13.51
C SER A 165 -8.31 -5.52 -13.83
N ALA A 166 -7.45 -6.27 -14.51
CA ALA A 166 -6.14 -5.77 -14.97
C ALA A 166 -6.28 -4.57 -15.93
N THR A 167 -7.35 -4.54 -16.74
CA THR A 167 -7.58 -3.48 -17.73
C THR A 167 -7.95 -2.15 -17.07
N ALA A 168 -8.64 -2.19 -15.92
CA ALA A 168 -9.02 -0.98 -15.18
C ALA A 168 -7.79 -0.19 -14.69
N PHE A 169 -6.74 -0.88 -14.24
CA PHE A 169 -5.51 -0.23 -13.79
C PHE A 169 -4.60 0.22 -14.96
N GLN A 170 -4.69 -0.41 -16.13
CA GLN A 170 -3.95 0.03 -17.32
C GLN A 170 -4.50 1.36 -17.87
N ASN A 171 -5.82 1.54 -17.87
CA ASN A 171 -6.45 2.74 -18.45
C ASN A 171 -6.17 4.01 -17.64
N GLN A 172 -6.11 3.93 -16.30
CA GLN A 172 -5.78 5.10 -15.47
C GLN A 172 -4.35 5.65 -15.67
N ASN A 173 -3.44 4.86 -16.25
CA ASN A 173 -2.07 5.31 -16.54
C ASN A 173 -2.00 6.24 -17.76
N LYS A 174 -3.05 6.26 -18.61
CA LYS A 174 -3.13 7.17 -19.77
C LYS A 174 -3.66 8.55 -19.41
N ASP A 175 -4.45 8.66 -18.34
CA ASP A 175 -5.10 9.92 -17.96
C ASP A 175 -4.21 10.82 -17.08
N SER A 176 -3.06 10.33 -16.60
CA SER A 176 -2.10 11.16 -15.83
C SER A 176 -1.11 11.98 -16.69
N SER A 177 -1.26 11.99 -18.02
CA SER A 177 -0.42 12.80 -18.92
C SER A 177 -1.20 13.66 -19.92
N SER A 178 -2.44 14.03 -19.62
CA SER A 178 -3.19 15.02 -20.42
C SER A 178 -3.73 16.13 -19.53
N CYS A 179 -2.87 17.08 -19.20
CA CYS A 179 -3.32 18.45 -18.99
C CYS A 179 -3.55 19.05 -20.37
N SER A 180 -4.72 18.84 -20.94
CA SER A 180 -5.16 19.52 -22.16
C SER A 180 -6.64 19.76 -22.01
N GLY A 181 -7.00 21.04 -21.84
CA GLY A 181 -8.36 21.46 -21.54
C GLY A 181 -9.36 21.11 -22.64
N GLY A 182 -10.63 21.16 -22.27
CA GLY A 182 -11.72 21.29 -23.21
C GLY A 182 -12.73 20.15 -23.18
N SER A 183 -13.93 20.53 -22.75
CA SER A 183 -15.23 20.00 -23.21
C SER A 183 -15.74 18.70 -22.61
N CYS A 184 -16.66 18.84 -21.66
CA CYS A 184 -17.72 17.86 -21.41
C CYS A 184 -19.04 18.38 -22.01
N GLY A 185 -19.46 17.77 -23.11
CA GLY A 185 -20.85 17.65 -23.56
C GLY A 185 -21.00 16.21 -24.05
N SER A 186 -22.11 15.48 -23.85
CA SER A 186 -23.48 15.86 -23.51
C SER A 186 -24.21 14.63 -22.99
N GLY A 187 -25.26 14.84 -22.18
CA GLY A 187 -26.47 13.99 -22.20
C GLY A 187 -26.72 13.10 -20.99
N ALA A 188 -27.24 13.67 -19.90
CA ALA A 188 -28.35 13.09 -19.12
C ALA A 188 -28.77 14.07 -18.01
N ASP A 189 -29.89 14.74 -18.28
CA ASP A 189 -30.85 15.41 -17.41
C ASP A 189 -30.68 15.31 -15.88
N CYS A 190 -30.43 16.46 -15.25
CA CYS A 190 -30.93 16.75 -13.91
C CYS A 190 -31.46 18.19 -13.86
N ASN A 191 -32.76 18.32 -13.61
CA ASN A 191 -33.48 19.57 -13.54
C ASN A 191 -33.21 20.27 -12.19
N SER A 192 -32.94 21.57 -12.27
CA SER A 192 -33.04 22.65 -11.26
C SER A 192 -32.35 22.48 -9.89
N SER A 193 -31.37 23.32 -9.60
CA SER A 193 -31.55 24.49 -8.72
C SER A 193 -30.33 25.42 -8.79
N ASP A 194 -30.63 26.70 -8.63
CA ASP A 194 -29.77 27.87 -8.78
C ASP A 194 -28.38 27.79 -8.15
N CYS A 195 -27.40 28.37 -8.86
CA CYS A 195 -26.49 29.33 -8.24
C CYS A 195 -25.88 30.25 -9.32
N GLY A 196 -26.52 31.41 -9.47
CA GLY A 196 -25.94 32.58 -10.14
C GLY A 196 -25.01 33.33 -9.19
N ASP A 197 -23.80 33.56 -9.70
CA ASP A 197 -22.91 34.73 -9.60
C ASP A 197 -22.91 35.61 -8.33
N SER A 198 -21.71 35.80 -7.75
CA SER A 198 -21.06 37.12 -7.64
C SER A 198 -19.80 37.02 -6.77
N GLY A 199 -18.70 37.58 -7.28
CA GLY A 199 -17.38 37.51 -6.65
C GLY A 199 -17.21 38.41 -5.43
N SER A 200 -16.04 38.30 -4.79
CA SER A 200 -15.33 39.42 -4.18
C SER A 200 -13.90 39.00 -3.82
N SER A 201 -12.96 39.77 -4.37
CA SER A 201 -11.54 39.81 -4.02
C SER A 201 -11.36 40.72 -2.80
N CYS A 202 -10.49 40.36 -1.86
CA CYS A 202 -9.83 41.33 -0.99
C CYS A 202 -8.46 40.80 -0.51
N GLY A 203 -7.44 41.66 -0.58
CA GLY A 203 -6.11 41.38 -0.03
C GLY A 203 -4.95 42.17 -0.64
N SER A 204 -5.10 43.47 -0.92
CA SER A 204 -3.96 44.35 -1.24
C SER A 204 -3.45 44.99 0.04
N GLY A 205 -2.19 44.72 0.38
CA GLY A 205 -1.45 45.40 1.45
C GLY A 205 -0.86 46.72 0.97
N CYS A 206 -1.01 47.76 1.79
CA CYS A 206 -0.35 49.06 1.63
C CYS A 206 0.51 49.34 2.87
N GLY A 207 1.71 49.85 2.64
CA GLY A 207 2.64 50.35 3.67
C GLY A 207 2.72 51.88 3.74
N GLY A 208 3.46 52.35 4.75
CA GLY A 208 3.78 53.76 5.08
C GLY A 208 3.12 54.16 6.42
N GLY A 209 3.76 54.80 7.40
CA GLY A 209 5.02 55.56 7.50
C GLY A 209 4.72 56.91 8.20
N GLY A 210 5.51 57.28 9.22
CA GLY A 210 5.40 58.54 10.01
C GLY A 210 4.44 58.39 11.21
N ASP A 211 4.76 58.80 12.44
CA ASP A 211 5.53 59.98 12.89
C ASP A 211 6.47 59.67 14.06
#